data_AF-K9RK75-F1
#
_entry.id   AF-K9RK75-F1
#
_cell.length_a   1.000
_cell.length_b   1.000
_cell.length_c   1.000
_cell.angle_alpha   90.00
_cell.angle_beta   90.00
_cell.angle_gamma   90.00
#
_symmetry.space_group_name_H-M   'P 1'
#
loop_
_entity.id
_entity.type
_entity.pdbx_description
1 polymer ?
#
loop_
_entity_poly.entity_id
_entity_poly.type
_entity_poly.pdbx_seq_one_letter_code
_entity_poly.pdbx_strand_id
1 'polypeptide(L)'
;MIQTAEGAEDAEERSEERIKYKIILIMMKLKYKMIIEWSEEDNCFLVGFPGFPGQKWRTHGDTCEEAVDNGTEANKSLVIAFQSTGESLPEPTINKAAE
;
A
#
# COMPACT_ATOMS: atom_id res chain seq x y z
N MET A 1 1.90 -10.22 -44.82
CA MET A 1 2.00 -9.08 -43.89
C MET A 1 1.25 -9.43 -42.62
N ILE A 2 1.83 -10.28 -41.76
CA ILE A 2 1.37 -10.50 -40.38
C ILE A 2 2.64 -10.89 -39.61
N GLN A 3 3.33 -9.93 -39.02
CA GLN A 3 4.54 -10.21 -38.21
C GLN A 3 4.85 -9.11 -37.19
N THR A 4 3.87 -8.28 -36.84
CA THR A 4 4.10 -7.07 -36.01
C THR A 4 3.37 -7.08 -34.67
N ALA A 5 2.62 -8.14 -34.34
CA ALA A 5 1.87 -8.23 -33.07
C ALA A 5 2.67 -8.92 -31.95
N GLU A 6 3.28 -10.09 -32.22
CA GLU A 6 3.99 -10.88 -31.21
C GLU A 6 5.14 -10.12 -30.53
N GLY A 7 5.96 -9.38 -31.28
CA GLY A 7 7.10 -8.66 -30.70
C GLY A 7 6.74 -7.45 -29.83
N ALA A 8 5.51 -6.93 -29.95
CA ALA A 8 5.02 -5.81 -29.12
C ALA A 8 4.41 -6.33 -27.82
N GLU A 9 3.61 -7.40 -27.89
CA GLU A 9 3.06 -8.09 -26.71
C GLU A 9 4.18 -8.60 -25.79
N ASP A 10 5.24 -9.22 -26.35
CA ASP A 10 6.41 -9.72 -25.60
C ASP A 10 7.25 -8.61 -24.92
N ALA A 11 7.14 -7.37 -25.39
CA ALA A 11 7.85 -6.22 -24.83
C ALA A 11 7.03 -5.55 -23.73
N GLU A 12 5.72 -5.46 -23.93
CA GLU A 12 4.77 -4.93 -22.97
C GLU A 12 4.66 -5.84 -21.74
N GLU A 13 4.53 -7.17 -21.93
CA GLU A 13 4.51 -8.15 -20.85
C GLU A 13 5.79 -8.10 -19.99
N ARG A 14 6.97 -7.97 -20.62
CA ARG A 14 8.25 -7.80 -19.91
C ARG A 14 8.32 -6.51 -19.09
N SER A 15 7.66 -5.45 -19.57
CA SER A 15 7.59 -4.17 -18.88
C SER A 15 6.66 -4.25 -17.67
N GLU A 16 5.52 -4.93 -17.83
CA GLU A 16 4.56 -5.21 -16.76
C GLU A 16 5.16 -6.11 -15.68
N GLU A 17 5.91 -7.15 -16.06
CA GLU A 17 6.63 -7.99 -15.10
C GLU A 17 7.64 -7.17 -14.29
N ARG A 18 8.43 -6.30 -14.93
CA ARG A 18 9.37 -5.42 -14.21
C ARG A 18 8.65 -4.47 -13.25
N ILE A 19 7.51 -3.92 -13.65
CA ILE A 19 6.70 -3.04 -12.79
C ILE A 19 6.14 -3.84 -11.60
N LYS A 20 5.61 -5.02 -11.83
CA LYS A 20 5.10 -5.93 -10.80
C LYS A 20 6.17 -6.28 -9.77
N TYR A 21 7.36 -6.70 -10.20
CA TYR A 21 8.46 -7.01 -9.28
C TYR A 21 8.94 -5.76 -8.52
N LYS A 22 8.97 -4.59 -9.18
CA LYS A 22 9.31 -3.33 -8.53
C LYS A 22 8.29 -2.97 -7.43
N ILE A 23 6.99 -3.13 -7.71
CA ILE A 23 5.91 -2.92 -6.73
C ILE A 23 6.07 -3.88 -5.55
N ILE A 24 6.23 -5.18 -5.80
CA ILE A 24 6.40 -6.20 -4.76
C ILE A 24 7.63 -5.87 -3.90
N LEU A 25 8.77 -5.55 -4.52
CA LEU A 25 10.00 -5.21 -3.81
C LEU A 25 9.84 -3.94 -2.96
N ILE A 26 9.09 -2.95 -3.44
CA ILE A 26 8.74 -1.76 -2.67
C ILE A 26 7.89 -2.19 -1.47
N MET A 27 6.76 -2.88 -1.68
CA MET A 27 5.86 -3.34 -0.62
C MET A 27 6.56 -4.12 0.49
N MET A 28 7.51 -5.01 0.14
CA MET A 28 8.29 -5.80 1.12
C MET A 28 9.23 -4.95 2.00
N LYS A 29 9.54 -3.72 1.60
CA LYS A 29 10.46 -2.82 2.32
C LYS A 29 9.76 -1.70 3.08
N LEU A 30 8.44 -1.57 2.95
CA LEU A 30 7.71 -0.46 3.56
C LEU A 30 7.52 -0.69 5.05
N LYS A 31 8.03 0.26 5.83
CA LYS A 31 7.96 0.26 7.30
C LYS A 31 7.03 1.36 7.78
N TYR A 32 5.84 1.45 7.19
CA TYR A 32 4.88 2.49 7.54
C TYR A 32 4.23 2.21 8.88
N LYS A 33 4.21 3.25 9.74
CA LYS A 33 3.48 3.20 11.00
C LYS A 33 1.99 3.08 10.70
N MET A 34 1.38 2.04 11.24
CA MET A 34 -0.06 1.86 11.30
C MET A 34 -0.53 2.18 12.72
N ILE A 35 -1.59 2.97 12.83
CA ILE A 35 -2.31 3.21 14.09
C ILE A 35 -3.66 2.50 14.02
N ILE A 36 -4.04 1.86 15.12
CA ILE A 36 -5.35 1.21 15.29
C ILE A 36 -5.94 1.76 16.58
N GLU A 37 -7.11 2.40 16.51
CA GLU A 37 -7.76 3.06 17.65
C GLU A 37 -9.24 2.65 17.70
N TRP A 38 -9.76 2.33 18.89
CA TRP A 38 -11.19 2.11 19.09
C TRP A 38 -11.95 3.44 18.98
N SER A 39 -13.02 3.46 18.19
CA SER A 39 -13.97 4.58 18.12
C SER A 39 -15.25 4.19 18.84
N GLU A 40 -15.58 4.92 19.90
CA GLU A 40 -16.87 4.75 20.58
C GLU A 40 -18.05 5.21 19.71
N GLU A 41 -17.83 6.24 18.87
CA GLU A 41 -18.86 6.78 17.98
C GLU A 41 -19.19 5.82 16.84
N ASP A 42 -18.17 5.19 16.25
CA ASP A 42 -18.33 4.26 15.12
C ASP A 42 -18.48 2.79 15.58
N ASN A 43 -18.28 2.52 16.88
CA ASN A 43 -18.31 1.19 17.49
C ASN A 43 -17.43 0.15 16.75
N CYS A 44 -16.24 0.58 16.32
CA CYS A 44 -15.27 -0.25 15.63
C CYS A 44 -13.84 0.28 15.84
N PHE A 45 -12.84 -0.51 15.41
CA PHE A 45 -11.47 -0.05 15.33
C PHE A 45 -11.24 0.72 14.03
N LEU A 46 -10.72 1.94 14.12
CA LEU A 46 -10.29 2.74 13.00
C LEU A 46 -8.79 2.55 12.75
N VAL A 47 -8.41 2.49 11.47
CA VAL A 47 -7.03 2.25 11.05
C VAL A 47 -6.51 3.42 10.23
N GLY A 48 -5.34 3.94 10.60
CA GLY A 48 -4.73 5.09 9.96
C GLY A 48 -3.23 4.93 9.71
N PHE A 49 -2.70 5.75 8.80
CA PHE A 49 -1.27 5.80 8.48
C PHE A 49 -0.78 7.25 8.57
N PRO A 50 -0.25 7.68 9.74
CA PRO A 50 0.09 9.09 9.97
C PRO A 50 1.11 9.69 9.00
N GLY A 51 1.91 8.85 8.32
CA GLY A 51 2.85 9.29 7.30
C GLY A 51 2.22 9.64 5.96
N PHE A 52 0.97 9.24 5.69
CA PHE A 52 0.31 9.47 4.41
C PHE A 52 -0.57 10.73 4.45
N PRO A 53 -0.52 11.58 3.40
CA PRO A 53 -1.36 12.77 3.31
C PRO A 53 -2.83 12.43 3.06
N GLY A 54 -3.75 13.28 3.52
CA GLY A 54 -5.19 13.14 3.31
C GLY A 54 -5.94 12.67 4.55
N GLN A 55 -6.92 11.78 4.37
CA GLN A 55 -7.78 11.32 5.46
C GLN A 55 -6.97 10.55 6.53
N LYS A 56 -7.23 10.87 7.80
CA LYS A 56 -6.58 10.22 8.95
C LYS A 56 -6.86 8.72 8.98
N TRP A 57 -8.14 8.36 8.86
CA TRP A 57 -8.64 6.99 8.88
C TRP A 57 -8.85 6.48 7.45
N ARG A 58 -8.38 5.26 7.17
CA ARG A 58 -8.39 4.66 5.82
C ARG A 58 -9.28 3.45 5.71
N THR A 59 -9.46 2.75 6.81
CA THR A 59 -10.33 1.58 6.91
C THR A 59 -10.70 1.37 8.39
N HIS A 60 -11.55 0.39 8.63
CA HIS A 60 -11.96 -0.03 9.97
C HIS A 60 -11.96 -1.57 10.08
N GLY A 61 -12.24 -2.07 11.28
CA GLY A 61 -12.57 -3.47 11.56
C GLY A 61 -13.33 -3.59 12.87
N ASP A 62 -14.24 -4.54 12.97
CA ASP A 62 -15.06 -4.74 14.18
C ASP A 62 -14.25 -5.41 15.29
N THR A 63 -13.20 -6.15 14.91
CA THR A 63 -12.19 -6.70 15.82
C THR A 63 -10.81 -6.11 15.54
N CYS A 64 -9.91 -6.24 16.51
CA CYS A 64 -8.51 -5.84 16.34
C CYS A 64 -7.84 -6.61 15.19
N GLU A 65 -8.13 -7.90 15.06
CA GLU A 65 -7.58 -8.76 14.00
C GLU A 65 -8.08 -8.32 12.62
N GLU A 66 -9.38 -8.08 12.49
CA GLU A 66 -9.95 -7.56 11.25
C GLU A 66 -9.37 -6.19 10.89
N ALA A 67 -9.17 -5.31 11.87
CA ALA A 67 -8.54 -4.01 11.65
C ALA A 67 -7.09 -4.14 11.15
N VAL A 68 -6.33 -5.11 11.65
CA VAL A 68 -4.97 -5.40 11.16
C VAL A 68 -5.01 -5.91 9.72
N ASP A 69 -5.91 -6.84 9.40
CA ASP A 69 -6.03 -7.42 8.06
C ASP A 69 -6.45 -6.34 7.04
N ASN A 70 -7.52 -5.61 7.34
CA ASN A 70 -8.00 -4.52 6.49
C ASN A 70 -6.95 -3.41 6.35
N GLY A 71 -6.26 -3.06 7.45
CA GLY A 71 -5.17 -2.09 7.44
C GLY A 71 -4.02 -2.51 6.53
N THR A 72 -3.66 -3.79 6.56
CA THR A 72 -2.60 -4.33 5.71
C THR A 72 -2.95 -4.17 4.23
N GLU A 73 -4.18 -4.49 3.83
CA GLU A 73 -4.65 -4.31 2.44
C GLU A 73 -4.78 -2.83 2.04
N ALA A 74 -5.24 -1.97 2.95
CA ALA A 74 -5.32 -0.52 2.72
C ALA A 74 -3.93 0.10 2.49
N ASN A 75 -2.92 -0.31 3.26
CA ASN A 75 -1.54 0.15 3.09
C ASN A 75 -0.98 -0.26 1.71
N LYS A 76 -1.18 -1.53 1.32
CA LYS A 76 -0.80 -2.02 -0.02
C LYS A 76 -1.46 -1.21 -1.13
N SER A 77 -2.76 -0.96 -1.01
CA SER A 77 -3.54 -0.20 -1.98
C SER A 77 -3.07 1.25 -2.10
N LEU A 78 -2.76 1.91 -0.98
CA LEU A 78 -2.18 3.27 -0.98
C LEU A 78 -0.86 3.32 -1.75
N VAL A 79 0.00 2.33 -1.54
CA VAL A 79 1.31 2.27 -2.20
C VAL A 79 1.16 2.10 -3.70
N ILE A 80 0.24 1.23 -4.12
CA ILE A 80 -0.08 1.02 -5.53
C ILE A 80 -0.64 2.33 -6.13
N ALA A 81 -1.54 3.01 -5.43
CA ALA A 81 -2.13 4.27 -5.88
C ALA A 81 -1.05 5.32 -6.16
N PHE A 82 -0.16 5.60 -5.20
CA PHE A 82 0.94 6.56 -5.37
C PHE A 82 1.84 6.21 -6.57
N GLN A 83 2.15 4.93 -6.76
CA GLN A 83 2.95 4.52 -7.92
C GLN A 83 2.20 4.70 -9.24
N SER A 84 0.90 4.39 -9.27
CA SER A 84 0.08 4.54 -10.47
C SER A 84 -0.10 6.00 -10.88
N THR A 85 -0.09 6.93 -9.92
CA THR A 85 -0.17 8.37 -10.18
C THR A 85 1.20 9.03 -10.38
N GLY A 86 2.29 8.28 -10.21
CA GLY A 86 3.66 8.81 -10.30
C GLY A 86 4.06 9.69 -9.10
N GLU A 87 3.29 9.65 -8.02
CA GLU A 87 3.57 10.38 -6.79
C GLU A 87 4.66 9.69 -5.96
N SER A 88 5.50 10.50 -5.32
CA SER A 88 6.50 9.98 -4.39
C SER A 88 5.84 9.47 -3.12
N LEU A 89 6.18 8.24 -2.73
CA LEU A 89 5.75 7.69 -1.45
C LEU A 89 6.32 8.52 -0.28
N PRO A 90 5.57 8.65 0.84
CA PRO A 90 6.10 9.31 2.02
C PRO A 90 7.24 8.51 2.65
N GLU A 91 8.12 9.19 3.38
CA GLU A 91 9.19 8.54 4.13
C GLU A 91 8.61 7.77 5.34
N PRO A 92 9.02 6.52 5.59
CA PRO A 92 8.54 5.76 6.73
C PRO A 92 8.91 6.39 8.08
N THR A 93 8.00 6.34 9.05
CA THR A 93 8.31 6.74 10.43
C THR A 93 9.10 5.63 11.13
N ILE A 94 10.42 5.79 11.21
CA ILE A 94 11.32 4.82 11.85
C ILE A 94 11.51 5.20 13.32
N ASN A 95 11.14 4.31 14.25
CA ASN A 95 11.58 4.39 15.63
C ASN A 95 12.95 3.68 15.75
N LYS A 96 13.94 4.34 16.37
CA LYS A 96 15.30 3.80 16.57
C LYS A 96 15.46 3.06 17.90
N ALA A 97 14.41 2.95 18.71
CA ALA A 97 14.48 2.27 19.99
C ALA A 97 14.70 0.76 19.77
N ALA A 98 15.76 0.24 20.39
CA ALA A 98 15.76 -1.09 20.96
C ALA A 98 15.45 -0.88 22.45
N GLU A 99 14.30 -1.35 22.90
CA GLU A 99 14.06 -1.56 24.34
C GLU A 99 14.63 -2.92 24.74
#